data_AF-C0QKW4-F1
#
_entry.id   AF-C0QKW4-F1
#
_cell.length_a   1.000
_cell.length_b   1.000
_cell.length_c   1.000
_cell.angle_alpha   90.00
_cell.angle_beta   90.00
_cell.angle_gamma   90.00
#
_symmetry.space_group_name_H-M   'P 1'
#
loop_
_entity.id
_entity.type
_entity.pdbx_description
1 polymer ?
#
loop_
_entity_poly.entity_id
_entity_poly.type
_entity_poly.pdbx_seq_one_letter_code
_entity_poly.pdbx_strand_id
1 'polypeptide(L)' 'MKKLLLTLLTLAVLGLWGVQGVCAAAPAADAVVLEPDFSFGTIAEGKKAIHTFMIENRGETELRVLRVETG' A
#
# COMPACT_ATOMS: atom_id res chain seq x y z
N MET A 1 -15.30 -12.36 52.45
CA MET A 1 -15.79 -11.40 51.45
C MET A 1 -14.69 -10.62 50.72
N LYS A 2 -13.67 -10.09 51.41
CA LYS A 2 -12.57 -9.32 50.78
C LYS A 2 -11.76 -10.09 49.72
N LYS A 3 -11.54 -11.40 49.94
CA LYS A 3 -10.81 -12.28 49.00
C LYS A 3 -11.57 -12.54 47.69
N LEU A 4 -12.91 -12.57 47.75
CA LEU A 4 -13.81 -12.75 46.60
C LEU A 4 -13.89 -11.48 45.75
N LEU A 5 -13.89 -10.31 46.40
CA LEU A 5 -13.84 -9.01 45.73
C LEU A 5 -12.51 -8.82 44.97
N LEU A 6 -11.40 -9.26 45.57
CA LEU A 6 -10.07 -9.18 44.96
C LEU A 6 -9.95 -10.06 43.70
N THR A 7 -10.55 -11.25 43.72
CA THR A 7 -10.54 -12.19 42.57
C THR A 7 -11.39 -11.69 41.40
N LEU A 8 -12.53 -11.07 41.70
CA LEU A 8 -13.37 -10.41 40.70
C LEU A 8 -12.66 -9.20 40.06
N LEU A 9 -11.92 -8.43 40.85
CA LEU A 9 -11.17 -7.28 40.36
C LEU A 9 -10.01 -7.69 39.42
N THR A 10 -9.30 -8.79 39.74
CA THR A 10 -8.24 -9.31 38.87
C THR A 10 -8.79 -9.88 37.57
N LEU A 11 -9.96 -10.54 37.60
CA LEU A 11 -10.60 -11.06 36.40
C LEU A 11 -11.10 -9.93 35.48
N ALA A 12 -11.59 -8.83 36.07
CA ALA A 12 -11.97 -7.63 35.33
C ALA A 12 -10.76 -6.96 34.65
N VAL A 13 -9.61 -6.86 35.33
CA VAL A 13 -8.39 -6.27 34.77
C VAL A 13 -7.82 -7.11 33.62
N LEU A 14 -7.91 -8.45 33.67
CA LEU A 14 -7.52 -9.34 32.57
C LEU A 14 -8.42 -9.19 31.33
N GLY A 15 -9.71 -8.87 31.50
CA GLY A 15 -10.63 -8.62 30.38
C GLY A 15 -10.42 -7.26 29.69
N LEU A 16 -9.72 -6.32 30.33
CA LEU A 16 -9.41 -4.99 29.80
C LEU A 16 -8.15 -4.96 28.92
N TRP A 17 -7.37 -6.04 28.89
CA TRP A 17 -6.26 -6.22 27.94
C TRP A 17 -6.79 -6.90 26.68
N GLY A 18 -7.87 -6.32 26.14
CA GLY A 18 -8.49 -6.77 24.92
C GLY A 18 -7.42 -6.89 23.83
N VAL A 19 -7.39 -8.04 23.18
CA VAL A 19 -6.58 -8.28 21.99
C VAL A 19 -6.92 -7.19 20.99
N GLN A 20 -6.04 -6.18 20.89
CA GLN A 20 -6.08 -5.24 19.79
C GLN A 20 -5.62 -6.04 18.58
N GLY A 21 -6.59 -6.61 17.86
CA GLY A 21 -6.35 -7.24 16.58
C GLY A 21 -5.77 -6.19 15.64
N VAL A 22 -4.44 -6.18 15.50
CA VAL A 22 -3.79 -5.41 14.46
C VAL A 22 -4.12 -6.13 13.16
N CYS A 23 -5.14 -5.66 12.45
CA CYS A 23 -5.35 -6.08 11.08
C CYS A 23 -4.21 -5.49 10.25
N ALA A 24 -3.13 -6.25 10.11
CA ALA A 24 -2.13 -5.97 9.09
C ALA A 24 -2.85 -6.00 7.73
N ALA A 25 -2.64 -4.95 6.93
CA ALA A 25 -3.12 -4.94 5.56
C ALA A 25 -2.55 -6.17 4.84
N ALA A 26 -3.39 -6.86 4.05
CA ALA A 26 -2.92 -7.97 3.25
C ALA A 26 -1.87 -7.45 2.24
N PRO A 27 -0.84 -8.27 1.91
CA PRO A 27 0.14 -7.90 0.92
C PRO A 27 -0.57 -7.63 -0.42
N ALA A 28 -0.21 -6.53 -1.07
CA ALA A 28 -0.79 -6.08 -2.33
C ALA A 28 0.32 -5.58 -3.28
N ALA A 29 0.01 -5.53 -4.57
CA ALA A 29 0.86 -4.92 -5.57
C ALA A 29 0.69 -3.40 -5.50
N ASP A 30 1.76 -2.66 -5.74
CA ASP A 30 1.75 -1.20 -5.73
C ASP A 30 2.56 -0.69 -6.92
N ALA A 31 1.86 -0.20 -7.94
CA ALA A 31 2.46 0.29 -9.17
C ALA A 31 2.72 1.79 -9.04
N VAL A 32 3.99 2.18 -9.01
CA VAL A 32 4.42 3.57 -8.94
C VAL A 32 5.09 3.97 -10.26
N VAL A 33 4.57 5.01 -10.90
CA VAL A 33 5.21 5.63 -12.07
C VAL A 33 6.17 6.69 -11.55
N LEU A 34 7.47 6.55 -11.86
CA LEU A 34 8.50 7.44 -11.32
C LEU A 34 8.43 8.84 -11.92
N GLU A 35 8.10 8.93 -13.20
CA GLU A 35 7.90 10.18 -13.95
C GLU A 35 6.53 10.09 -14.65
N PRO A 36 5.41 10.42 -13.97
CA PRO A 36 4.08 10.23 -14.53
C PRO A 36 3.78 11.16 -15.71
N ASP A 37 4.52 12.27 -15.81
CA ASP A 37 4.34 13.30 -16.83
C ASP A 37 5.65 13.54 -17.57
N PHE A 38 5.59 13.60 -18.89
CA PHE A 38 6.72 13.95 -19.74
C PHE A 38 6.26 14.81 -20.93
N SER A 39 7.04 15.85 -21.23
CA SER A 39 6.82 16.68 -22.42
C SER A 39 7.98 16.52 -23.39
N PHE A 40 7.65 16.19 -24.65
CA PHE A 40 8.64 16.10 -25.71
C PHE A 40 9.21 17.46 -26.13
N GLY A 41 8.56 18.57 -25.77
CA GLY A 41 8.95 19.90 -26.21
C GLY A 41 8.91 20.06 -27.73
N THR A 42 9.86 20.81 -28.28
CA THR A 42 9.98 21.03 -29.73
C THR A 42 10.67 19.86 -30.41
N ILE A 43 9.96 19.15 -31.27
CA ILE A 43 10.53 18.11 -32.13
C ILE A 43 10.70 18.69 -33.54
N ALA A 44 11.91 18.59 -34.11
CA ALA A 44 12.15 19.00 -35.48
C ALA A 44 11.39 18.12 -36.48
N GLU A 45 10.93 18.72 -37.58
CA GLU A 45 10.17 18.01 -38.59
C GLU A 45 10.94 16.80 -39.16
N GLY A 46 10.23 15.69 -39.37
CA GLY A 46 10.82 14.43 -39.83
C GLY A 46 11.65 13.68 -38.78
N LYS A 47 11.77 14.18 -37.54
CA LYS A 47 12.43 13.46 -36.43
C LYS A 47 11.42 12.68 -35.60
N LYS A 48 11.86 11.52 -35.09
CA LYS A 48 11.10 10.70 -34.14
C LYS A 48 11.69 10.92 -32.74
N ALA A 49 10.83 11.29 -31.80
CA ALA A 49 11.16 11.29 -30.38
C ALA A 49 10.54 10.06 -29.70
N ILE A 50 11.26 9.46 -28.76
CA ILE A 50 10.81 8.32 -27.97
C ILE A 50 11.12 8.65 -26.52
N HIS A 51 10.13 8.42 -25.65
CA HIS A 51 10.31 8.49 -24.21
C HIS A 51 9.81 7.18 -23.60
N THR A 52 10.52 6.71 -22.57
CA THR A 52 10.24 5.44 -21.91
C THR A 52 9.90 5.72 -20.46
N PHE A 53 8.69 5.36 -20.05
CA PHE A 53 8.27 5.42 -18.66
C PHE A 53 8.71 4.17 -17.89
N MET A 54 9.12 4.38 -16.63
CA MET A 54 9.44 3.29 -15.72
C MET A 54 8.34 3.15 -14.66
N ILE A 55 7.80 1.93 -14.57
CA ILE A 55 6.83 1.53 -13.55
C ILE A 55 7.55 0.60 -12.59
N GLU A 56 7.55 0.97 -11.32
CA GLU A 56 8.13 0.18 -10.23
C GLU A 56 7.01 -0.50 -9.43
N ASN A 57 7.14 -1.81 -9.18
CA ASN A 57 6.28 -2.48 -8.21
C ASN A 57 6.90 -2.36 -6.82
N ARG A 58 6.35 -1.49 -5.98
CA ARG A 58 6.78 -1.30 -4.58
C ARG A 58 5.97 -2.15 -3.59
N GLY A 59 5.02 -2.93 -4.11
CA GLY A 59 4.20 -3.83 -3.33
C GLY A 59 4.88 -5.15 -3.04
N GLU A 60 4.19 -5.99 -2.26
CA GLU A 60 4.68 -7.29 -1.81
C GLU A 60 4.18 -8.45 -2.66
N THR A 61 3.31 -8.18 -3.64
CA THR A 61 2.77 -9.19 -4.57
C THR A 61 3.10 -8.87 -6.02
N GLU A 62 2.96 -9.85 -6.91
CA GLU A 62 3.18 -9.69 -8.35
C GLU A 62 2.31 -8.56 -8.94
N LEU A 63 2.95 -7.64 -9.69
CA LEU A 63 2.26 -6.63 -10.47
C LEU A 63 1.99 -7.14 -11.89
N ARG A 64 0.72 -7.11 -12.31
CA ARG A 64 0.31 -7.47 -13.68
C ARG A 64 -0.27 -6.25 -14.40
N VAL A 65 0.37 -5.86 -15.51
CA VAL A 65 -0.15 -4.79 -16.39
C VAL A 65 -1.15 -5.41 -17.37
N LEU A 66 -2.42 -5.07 -17.24
CA LEU A 66 -3.50 -5.65 -18.07
C LEU A 66 -3.80 -4.83 -19.33
N ARG A 67 -3.57 -3.52 -19.27
CA ARG A 67 -3.88 -2.59 -20.37
C ARG A 67 -2.98 -1.36 -20.31
N VAL A 68 -2.68 -0.83 -21.49
CA VAL A 68 -2.07 0.49 -21.68
C VAL A 68 -2.97 1.25 -22.65
N GLU A 69 -3.41 2.45 -22.27
CA GLU A 69 -4.26 3.32 -23.08
C GLU A 69 -3.60 4.69 -23.24
N THR A 70 -3.83 5.34 -24.38
CA THR A 70 -3.50 6.75 -24.58
C THR A 70 -4.74 7.58 -24.26
N GLY A 71 -4.57 8.66 -23.49
CA GLY A 71 -5.62 9.63 -23.21
C GLY A 71 -5.98 10.51 -24.41
#